data_AF-A0A933JQL0-F1
#
_entry.id   AF-A0A933JQL0-F1
#
_cell.length_a   1.000
_cell.length_b   1.000
_cell.length_c   1.000
_cell.angle_alpha   90.00
_cell.angle_beta   90.00
_cell.angle_gamma   90.00
#
_symmetry.space_group_name_H-M   'P 1'
#
loop_
_entity.id
_entity.type
_entity.pdbx_description
1 polymer ?
#
loop_
_entity_poly.entity_id
_entity_poly.type
_entity_poly.pdbx_seq_one_letter_code
_entity_poly.pdbx_strand_id
1 'polypeptide(L)'
;MRFIFFAGLVLFGCGEIAKSVGSTCTNGDECPESFTRICITSWRDGYCTEYDCEPSSCPSGSACVSGLTFTGFPSDDFCLATCVGDTDCRDGYRCTAFGSYRVCAPADPT
;
A
#
# COMPACT_ATOMS: atom_id res chain seq x y z
N MET A 1 14.18 51.75 -18.97
CA MET A 1 14.06 50.89 -17.77
C MET A 1 12.74 50.14 -17.77
N ARG A 2 12.79 48.81 -17.70
CA ARG A 2 11.84 47.97 -16.95
C ARG A 2 12.41 46.56 -16.87
N PHE A 3 13.04 46.26 -15.74
CA PHE A 3 13.51 44.92 -15.38
C PHE A 3 12.29 44.07 -15.04
N ILE A 4 12.08 42.98 -15.76
CA ILE A 4 11.12 41.96 -15.36
C ILE A 4 11.94 40.76 -14.89
N PHE A 5 12.16 40.69 -13.58
CA PHE A 5 12.65 39.51 -12.89
C PHE A 5 11.53 38.46 -12.92
N PHE A 6 11.60 37.51 -13.86
CA PHE A 6 10.85 36.27 -13.72
C PHE A 6 11.62 35.36 -12.76
N ALA A 7 11.22 35.42 -11.49
CA ALA A 7 11.62 34.45 -10.48
C ALA A 7 11.24 33.04 -10.99
N GLY A 8 12.26 32.22 -11.23
CA GLY A 8 12.10 30.84 -11.69
C GLY A 8 11.29 30.03 -10.69
N LEU A 9 10.11 29.58 -11.14
CA LEU A 9 9.24 28.67 -10.43
C LEU A 9 9.91 27.28 -10.40
N VAL A 10 10.50 26.89 -9.27
CA VAL A 10 11.02 25.54 -9.09
C VAL A 10 9.83 24.62 -8.83
N LEU A 11 9.32 24.00 -9.89
CA LEU A 11 8.37 22.89 -9.83
C LEU A 11 9.08 21.66 -9.25
N PHE A 12 9.18 21.56 -7.93
CA PHE A 12 9.40 20.28 -7.25
C PHE A 12 8.06 19.54 -7.17
N GLY A 13 7.47 19.27 -8.34
CA GLY A 13 6.47 18.21 -8.46
C GLY A 13 7.23 16.90 -8.41
N CYS A 14 7.40 16.34 -7.21
CA CYS A 14 7.69 14.91 -7.12
C CYS A 14 6.48 14.25 -7.79
N GLY A 15 6.68 13.64 -8.95
CA GLY A 15 5.59 13.02 -9.69
C GLY A 15 4.76 12.18 -8.73
N GLU A 16 3.45 12.40 -8.71
CA GLU A 16 2.54 11.61 -7.89
C GLU A 16 2.58 10.19 -8.43
N ILE A 17 3.53 9.39 -7.92
CA ILE A 17 3.50 7.94 -8.09
C ILE A 17 2.20 7.55 -7.40
N ALA A 18 1.19 7.24 -8.21
CA ALA A 18 -0.11 6.82 -7.71
C ALA A 18 0.10 5.71 -6.67
N LYS A 19 -0.18 6.03 -5.41
CA LYS A 19 -0.02 5.07 -4.32
C LYS A 19 -0.96 3.91 -4.58
N SER A 20 -0.47 2.70 -4.42
CA SER A 20 -1.22 1.45 -4.61
C SER A 20 -1.24 0.63 -3.31
N VAL A 21 -2.05 -0.43 -3.29
CA VAL A 21 -1.93 -1.47 -2.26
C VAL A 21 -0.47 -1.92 -2.16
N GLY A 22 0.04 -2.02 -0.92
CA GLY A 22 1.43 -2.34 -0.61
C GLY A 22 2.41 -1.17 -0.59
N SER A 23 1.96 0.04 -0.90
CA SER A 23 2.75 1.26 -0.72
C SER A 23 3.02 1.54 0.76
N THR A 24 4.12 2.25 1.04
CA THR A 24 4.41 2.78 2.37
C THR A 24 3.43 3.88 2.76
N CYS A 25 3.17 4.00 4.07
CA CYS A 25 2.29 5.01 4.64
C CYS A 25 2.59 5.22 6.12
N THR A 26 2.24 6.39 6.66
CA THR A 26 2.18 6.60 8.11
C THR A 26 0.75 6.68 8.64
N ASN A 27 -0.20 6.98 7.76
CA ASN A 27 -1.64 7.04 8.05
C ASN A 27 -2.45 6.73 6.77
N GLY A 28 -3.76 6.57 6.92
CA GLY A 28 -4.65 6.18 5.81
C GLY A 28 -4.82 7.23 4.71
N ASP A 29 -4.56 8.51 4.97
CA ASP A 29 -4.72 9.58 3.98
C ASP A 29 -3.61 9.56 2.91
N GLU A 30 -2.51 8.85 3.16
CA GLU A 30 -1.45 8.60 2.18
C GLU A 30 -1.77 7.46 1.21
N CYS A 31 -2.86 6.72 1.46
CA CYS A 31 -3.25 5.57 0.67
C CYS A 31 -4.19 5.95 -0.48
N PRO A 32 -4.23 5.15 -1.57
CA PRO A 32 -5.14 5.40 -2.67
C PRO A 32 -6.57 5.65 -2.20
N GLU A 33 -7.25 6.59 -2.86
CA GLU A 33 -8.62 6.99 -2.53
C GLU A 33 -9.57 5.79 -2.64
N SER A 34 -10.00 5.27 -1.49
CA SER A 34 -11.10 4.31 -1.35
C SER A 34 -11.76 4.47 0.01
N PHE A 35 -13.01 4.03 0.14
CA PHE A 35 -13.78 4.17 1.38
C PHE A 35 -13.26 3.31 2.53
N THR A 36 -12.54 2.25 2.21
CA THR A 36 -11.99 1.28 3.16
C THR A 36 -10.46 1.36 3.23
N ARG A 37 -9.86 2.44 2.71
CA ARG A 37 -8.41 2.64 2.78
C ARG A 37 -7.94 2.75 4.22
N ILE A 38 -6.89 2.01 4.55
CA ILE A 38 -6.21 2.11 5.84
C ILE A 38 -4.71 1.95 5.64
N CYS A 39 -3.95 2.36 6.66
CA CYS A 39 -2.53 2.07 6.77
C CYS A 39 -2.30 1.06 7.88
N ILE A 40 -1.80 -0.14 7.54
CA ILE A 40 -1.33 -1.10 8.55
C ILE A 40 0.02 -0.61 9.07
N THR A 41 0.00 0.14 10.16
CA THR A 41 1.21 0.74 10.76
C THR A 41 2.03 -0.25 11.60
N SER A 42 1.46 -1.41 11.95
CA SER A 42 2.20 -2.49 12.61
C SER A 42 3.19 -3.18 11.68
N TRP A 43 3.01 -3.05 10.37
CA TRP A 43 3.94 -3.57 9.39
C TRP A 43 5.04 -2.55 9.10
N ARG A 44 6.25 -3.05 8.77
CA ARG A 44 7.44 -2.24 8.50
C ARG A 44 7.12 -1.12 7.51
N ASP A 45 7.44 0.13 7.86
CA ASP A 45 7.20 1.35 7.05
C ASP A 45 5.73 1.59 6.62
N GLY A 46 4.79 0.92 7.28
CA GLY A 46 3.37 0.97 6.98
C GLY A 46 2.97 0.29 5.66
N TYR A 47 1.74 -0.16 5.55
CA TYR A 47 1.25 -0.81 4.35
C TYR A 47 -0.15 -0.30 3.99
N CYS A 48 -0.26 0.36 2.84
CA CYS A 48 -1.56 0.76 2.31
C CYS A 48 -2.36 -0.47 1.87
N THR A 49 -3.57 -0.57 2.37
CA THR A 49 -4.49 -1.67 2.09
C THR A 49 -5.94 -1.18 2.12
N GLU A 50 -6.85 -2.07 1.77
CA GLU A 50 -8.28 -1.92 1.99
C GLU A 50 -8.72 -3.03 2.94
N TYR A 51 -9.43 -2.69 4.01
CA TYR A 51 -10.00 -3.68 4.93
C TYR A 51 -11.41 -4.08 4.49
N ASP A 52 -11.90 -5.21 5.00
CA ASP A 52 -13.25 -5.73 4.72
C ASP A 52 -13.50 -5.95 3.22
N CYS A 53 -12.49 -6.50 2.55
CA CYS A 53 -12.57 -6.80 1.12
C CYS A 53 -13.38 -8.06 0.83
N GLU A 54 -13.92 -8.12 -0.39
CA GLU A 54 -14.47 -9.34 -0.98
C GLU A 54 -13.48 -9.90 -2.03
N PRO A 55 -13.59 -11.19 -2.42
CA PRO A 55 -12.62 -11.83 -3.32
C PRO A 55 -12.31 -11.09 -4.63
N SER A 56 -13.23 -10.26 -5.13
CA SER A 56 -13.08 -9.48 -6.36
C SER A 56 -13.13 -7.96 -6.16
N SER A 57 -13.15 -7.47 -4.92
CA SER A 57 -13.25 -6.02 -4.66
C SER A 57 -11.90 -5.32 -4.67
N CYS A 58 -10.80 -6.06 -4.47
CA CYS A 58 -9.47 -5.47 -4.39
C CYS A 58 -9.03 -4.85 -5.73
N PRO A 59 -8.29 -3.72 -5.68
CA PRO A 59 -7.70 -3.10 -6.87
C PRO A 59 -6.80 -4.06 -7.67
N SER A 60 -6.57 -3.71 -8.94
CA SER A 60 -5.68 -4.49 -9.81
C SER A 60 -4.28 -4.66 -9.21
N GLY A 61 -3.74 -5.88 -9.27
CA GLY A 61 -2.45 -6.22 -8.66
C GLY A 61 -2.53 -6.50 -7.16
N SER A 62 -3.73 -6.67 -6.61
CA SER A 62 -3.94 -7.11 -5.23
C SER A 62 -5.02 -8.19 -5.13
N ALA A 63 -4.99 -8.95 -4.04
CA ALA A 63 -5.95 -10.01 -3.74
C ALA A 63 -6.46 -9.86 -2.31
N CYS A 64 -7.71 -10.21 -2.10
CA CYS A 64 -8.32 -10.21 -0.77
C CYS A 64 -7.85 -11.45 -0.01
N VAL A 65 -7.19 -11.22 1.13
CA VAL A 65 -6.65 -12.27 1.99
C VAL A 65 -7.32 -12.22 3.35
N SER A 66 -7.91 -13.33 3.74
CA SER A 66 -8.56 -13.54 5.05
C SER A 66 -7.58 -14.11 6.10
N GLY A 67 -7.92 -13.98 7.37
CA GLY A 67 -7.16 -14.55 8.48
C GLY A 67 -5.98 -13.68 8.95
N LEU A 68 -5.95 -12.40 8.58
CA LEU A 68 -4.96 -11.44 9.05
C LEU A 68 -5.59 -10.58 10.15
N THR A 69 -5.22 -10.81 11.41
CA THR A 69 -5.77 -10.02 12.52
C THR A 69 -4.87 -8.84 12.87
N PHE A 70 -5.45 -7.64 12.85
CA PHE A 70 -4.79 -6.42 13.29
C PHE A 70 -5.57 -5.78 14.45
N THR A 71 -4.86 -5.32 15.48
CA THR A 71 -5.48 -4.61 16.60
C THR A 71 -6.19 -3.36 16.11
N GLY A 72 -7.47 -3.23 16.43
CA GLY A 72 -8.28 -2.06 16.08
C GLY A 72 -9.11 -2.21 14.81
N PHE A 73 -9.05 -3.36 14.12
CA PHE A 73 -9.88 -3.64 12.95
C PHE A 73 -10.87 -4.78 13.24
N PRO A 74 -12.15 -4.62 12.87
CA PRO A 74 -13.19 -5.63 13.14
C PRO A 74 -13.21 -6.79 12.13
N SER A 75 -12.55 -6.64 10.98
CA SER A 75 -12.45 -7.64 9.92
C SER A 75 -11.03 -8.20 9.86
N ASP A 76 -10.90 -9.46 9.43
CA ASP A 76 -9.64 -10.15 9.16
C ASP A 76 -9.32 -10.26 7.66
N ASP A 77 -10.09 -9.56 6.81
CA ASP A 77 -9.96 -9.49 5.36
C ASP A 77 -9.25 -8.22 4.92
N PHE A 78 -8.10 -8.37 4.22
CA PHE A 78 -7.29 -7.24 3.75
C PHE A 78 -6.79 -7.46 2.32
N CYS A 79 -6.80 -6.39 1.52
CA CYS A 79 -6.19 -6.42 0.19
C CYS A 79 -4.67 -6.37 0.31
N LEU A 80 -3.99 -7.39 -0.20
CA LEU A 80 -2.53 -7.45 -0.27
C LEU A 80 -2.07 -7.49 -1.71
N ALA A 81 -0.98 -6.78 -2.01
CA ALA A 81 -0.35 -6.76 -3.32
C ALA A 81 0.07 -8.18 -3.72
N THR A 82 -0.36 -8.63 -4.90
CA THR A 82 0.00 -9.95 -5.45
C THR A 82 1.42 -9.94 -5.99
N CYS A 83 2.07 -11.09 -5.97
CA CYS A 83 3.45 -11.26 -6.42
C CYS A 83 3.67 -12.63 -7.05
N VAL A 84 4.71 -12.73 -7.88
CA VAL A 84 5.24 -13.98 -8.41
C VAL A 84 6.46 -14.39 -7.58
N GLY A 85 7.38 -13.45 -7.33
CA GLY A 85 8.61 -13.65 -6.55
C GLY A 85 8.94 -12.48 -5.64
N ASP A 86 9.97 -12.66 -4.79
CA ASP A 86 10.35 -11.67 -3.76
C ASP A 86 10.71 -10.30 -4.34
N THR A 87 11.21 -10.25 -5.58
CA THR A 87 11.58 -9.01 -6.28
C THR A 87 10.38 -8.16 -6.71
N ASP A 88 9.16 -8.73 -6.69
CA ASP A 88 7.93 -7.97 -6.93
C ASP A 88 7.50 -7.19 -5.68
N CYS A 89 8.04 -7.57 -4.52
CA CYS A 89 7.77 -6.94 -3.25
C CYS A 89 8.80 -5.87 -2.94
N ARG A 90 8.40 -4.88 -2.14
CA ARG A 90 9.31 -3.85 -1.66
C ARG A 90 10.32 -4.40 -0.65
N ASP A 91 11.40 -3.67 -0.44
CA ASP A 91 12.44 -4.04 0.53
C ASP A 91 11.84 -4.34 1.91
N GLY A 92 12.29 -5.45 2.51
CA GLY A 92 11.78 -5.96 3.79
C GLY A 92 10.48 -6.77 3.69
N TYR A 93 9.94 -6.95 2.48
CA TYR A 93 8.79 -7.82 2.20
C TYR A 93 9.22 -9.00 1.33
N ARG A 94 8.46 -10.10 1.40
CA ARG A 94 8.67 -11.30 0.60
C ARG A 94 7.37 -11.76 -0.01
N CYS A 95 7.51 -12.49 -1.11
CA CYS A 95 6.39 -13.07 -1.81
C CYS A 95 6.03 -14.42 -1.17
N THR A 96 5.01 -14.39 -0.31
CA THR A 96 4.61 -15.54 0.50
C THR A 96 3.24 -16.06 0.09
N ALA A 97 2.98 -17.34 0.35
CA ALA A 97 1.70 -17.97 0.06
C ALA A 97 0.71 -17.73 1.21
N PHE A 98 -0.44 -17.16 0.88
CA PHE A 98 -1.60 -17.04 1.77
C PHE A 98 -2.82 -17.68 1.11
N GLY A 99 -3.23 -18.84 1.61
CA GLY A 99 -4.28 -19.63 1.00
C GLY A 99 -3.94 -19.96 -0.46
N SER A 100 -4.76 -19.49 -1.40
CA SER A 100 -4.55 -19.68 -2.84
C SER A 100 -3.75 -18.56 -3.52
N TYR A 101 -3.43 -17.48 -2.81
CA TYR A 101 -2.75 -16.32 -3.35
C TYR A 101 -1.26 -16.30 -2.97
N ARG A 102 -0.46 -15.64 -3.80
CA ARG A 102 0.90 -15.22 -3.44
C ARG A 102 0.90 -13.71 -3.31
N VAL A 103 1.26 -13.21 -2.14
CA VAL A 103 1.16 -11.79 -1.79
C VAL A 103 2.40 -11.29 -1.06
N CYS A 104 2.64 -9.99 -1.14
CA CYS A 104 3.72 -9.32 -0.45
C CYS A 104 3.37 -9.08 1.02
N ALA A 105 4.11 -9.74 1.92
CA ALA A 105 4.02 -9.57 3.36
C ALA A 105 5.41 -9.37 3.99
N PRO A 106 5.52 -8.81 5.22
CA PRO A 106 6.81 -8.61 5.88
C PRO A 106 7.64 -9.90 5.96
N ALA A 107 8.94 -9.79 5.68
CA ALA A 107 9.86 -10.93 5.67
C ALA A 107 10.09 -11.54 7.08
N ASP A 108 9.97 -10.71 8.12
CA ASP A 108 10.15 -11.08 9.51
C ASP A 108 8.83 -10.77 10.28
N PRO A 109 8.40 -11.62 11.22
CA PRO A 109 7.38 -11.22 12.18
C PRO A 109 7.99 -10.11 13.06
N THR A 110 7.36 -8.94 13.05
CA THR A 110 7.65 -7.86 14.02
C THR A 110 7.28 -8.28 15.44
#